data_AF-A0ABD2GS36-F1
#
_entry.id   AF-A0ABD2GS36-F1
#
_cell.length_a   1.000
_cell.length_b   1.000
_cell.length_c   1.000
_cell.angle_alpha   90.00
_cell.angle_beta   90.00
_cell.angle_gamma   90.00
#
_symmetry.space_group_name_H-M   'P 1'
#
loop_
_entity.id
_entity.type
_entity.pdbx_description
1 polymer ?
#
loop_
_entity_poly.entity_id
_entity_poly.type
_entity_poly.pdbx_seq_one_letter_code
_entity_poly.pdbx_strand_id
1 'polypeptide(L)'
;MKEMYEKSEKDSEESSSLLETLQENMTELQKDKDQWLEESFQHVVKLEEIALKVVSLSTQVHLDFLIEKMKEKGDTEKVKKLEEMKSKMDQNPRIKSALSYMYGKTAAIGKAAIGKTAAIGKAAIGKTAAIGKAAIGKATRDLLRGKTAE
;
A
#
# COMPACT_ATOMS: atom_id res chain seq x y z
N MET A 1 15.59 -53.34 15.94
CA MET A 1 14.97 -53.53 14.60
C MET A 1 13.46 -53.35 14.68
N LYS A 2 12.73 -54.20 15.42
CA LYS A 2 11.25 -54.13 15.50
C LYS A 2 10.69 -52.79 16.02
N GLU A 3 11.25 -52.28 17.12
CA GLU A 3 10.81 -51.01 17.74
C GLU A 3 10.98 -49.78 16.82
N MET A 4 12.00 -49.77 15.96
CA MET A 4 12.21 -48.66 15.01
C MET A 4 11.18 -48.68 13.89
N TYR A 5 10.72 -49.87 13.48
CA TYR A 5 9.64 -50.04 12.51
C TYR A 5 8.31 -49.57 13.06
N GLU A 6 7.95 -50.00 14.28
CA GLU A 6 6.71 -49.60 14.96
C GLU A 6 6.65 -48.08 15.24
N LYS A 7 7.79 -47.47 15.56
CA LYS A 7 7.87 -46.01 15.71
C LYS A 7 7.69 -45.29 14.38
N SER A 8 8.35 -45.74 13.31
CA SER A 8 8.21 -45.12 11.99
C SER A 8 6.80 -45.25 11.42
N GLU A 9 6.09 -46.35 11.74
CA GLU A 9 4.71 -46.57 11.33
C GLU A 9 3.77 -45.59 12.04
N LYS A 10 3.85 -45.47 13.37
CA LYS A 10 3.07 -44.49 14.15
C LYS A 10 3.35 -43.04 13.72
N ASP A 11 4.62 -42.67 13.53
CA ASP A 11 4.99 -41.34 13.06
C ASP A 11 4.38 -41.05 11.66
N SER A 12 4.26 -42.08 10.80
CA SER A 12 3.63 -41.97 9.48
C SER A 12 2.11 -41.84 9.55
N GLU A 13 1.45 -42.57 10.44
CA GLU A 13 0.01 -42.51 10.68
C GLU A 13 -0.39 -41.15 11.26
N GLU A 14 0.35 -40.66 12.26
CA GLU A 14 0.16 -39.32 12.83
C GLU A 14 0.33 -38.24 11.76
N SER A 15 1.39 -38.34 10.94
CA SER A 15 1.61 -37.40 9.83
C SER A 15 0.48 -37.42 8.81
N SER A 16 -0.07 -38.59 8.50
CA SER A 16 -1.22 -38.73 7.59
C SER A 16 -2.47 -38.07 8.16
N SER A 17 -2.78 -38.30 9.45
CA SER A 17 -3.94 -37.68 10.11
C SER A 17 -3.85 -36.16 10.17
N LEU A 18 -2.64 -35.62 10.37
CA LEU A 18 -2.39 -34.17 10.34
C LEU A 18 -2.59 -33.58 8.95
N LEU A 19 -2.16 -34.29 7.90
CA LEU A 19 -2.37 -33.86 6.51
C LEU A 19 -3.86 -33.84 6.15
N GLU A 20 -4.61 -34.87 6.54
CA GLU A 20 -6.06 -34.93 6.32
C GLU A 20 -6.77 -33.76 7.02
N THR A 21 -6.46 -33.55 8.31
CA THR A 21 -7.01 -32.41 9.08
C THR A 21 -6.68 -31.07 8.45
N LEU A 22 -5.44 -30.90 7.96
CA LEU A 22 -5.03 -29.65 7.30
C LEU A 22 -5.79 -29.44 5.98
N GLN A 23 -6.01 -30.51 5.21
CA GLN A 23 -6.76 -30.45 3.97
C GLN A 23 -8.23 -30.09 4.24
N GLU A 24 -8.86 -30.68 5.25
CA GLU A 24 -10.21 -30.32 5.68
C GLU A 24 -10.30 -28.84 6.07
N ASN A 25 -9.39 -28.37 6.93
CA ASN A 25 -9.34 -26.96 7.33
C ASN A 25 -9.15 -26.01 6.14
N MET A 26 -8.32 -26.38 5.15
CA MET A 26 -8.17 -25.59 3.92
C MET A 26 -9.49 -25.49 3.14
N THR A 27 -10.24 -26.59 3.04
CA THR A 27 -11.54 -26.58 2.36
C THR A 27 -12.58 -25.75 3.09
N GLU A 28 -12.62 -25.82 4.42
CA GLU A 28 -13.54 -25.02 5.25
C GLU A 28 -13.21 -23.53 5.17
N LEU A 29 -11.95 -23.15 5.33
CA LEU A 29 -11.50 -21.76 5.21
C LEU A 29 -11.79 -21.19 3.82
N GLN A 30 -11.65 -21.99 2.77
CA GLN A 30 -11.98 -21.56 1.41
C GLN A 30 -13.49 -21.29 1.28
N LYS A 31 -14.34 -22.15 1.85
CA LYS A 31 -15.79 -21.96 1.87
C LYS A 31 -16.19 -20.70 2.65
N ASP A 32 -15.61 -20.49 3.84
CA ASP A 32 -15.88 -19.32 4.67
C ASP A 32 -15.45 -18.03 3.97
N LYS A 33 -14.28 -18.05 3.32
CA LYS A 33 -13.79 -16.92 2.50
C LYS A 33 -14.79 -16.58 1.40
N ASP A 34 -15.31 -17.58 0.70
CA ASP A 34 -16.27 -17.39 -0.38
C ASP A 34 -17.63 -16.90 0.11
N GLN A 35 -18.05 -17.34 1.31
CA GLN A 35 -19.25 -16.85 1.99
C GLN A 35 -19.10 -15.39 2.42
N TRP A 36 -18.03 -15.03 3.12
CA TRP A 36 -17.80 -13.66 3.57
C TRP A 36 -17.65 -12.68 2.40
N LEU A 37 -17.05 -13.14 1.30
CA LEU A 37 -16.97 -12.34 0.08
C LEU A 37 -18.37 -12.05 -0.50
N GLU A 38 -19.25 -13.05 -0.48
CA GLU A 38 -20.64 -12.87 -0.92
C GLU A 38 -21.41 -11.93 0.01
N GLU A 39 -21.33 -12.14 1.32
CA GLU A 39 -21.98 -11.30 2.32
C GLU A 39 -21.52 -9.84 2.22
N SER A 40 -20.21 -9.62 2.04
CA SER A 40 -19.64 -8.28 1.84
C SER A 40 -20.27 -7.58 0.62
N PHE A 41 -20.43 -8.30 -0.49
CA PHE A 41 -21.12 -7.77 -1.66
C PHE A 41 -22.58 -7.43 -1.38
N GLN A 42 -23.32 -8.32 -0.73
CA GLN A 42 -24.72 -8.05 -0.37
C GLN A 42 -24.85 -6.82 0.53
N HIS A 43 -23.94 -6.66 1.49
CA HIS A 43 -23.89 -5.47 2.35
C HIS A 43 -23.62 -4.19 1.55
N VAL A 44 -22.66 -4.21 0.63
CA VAL A 44 -22.35 -3.05 -0.23
C VAL A 44 -23.53 -2.68 -1.12
N VAL A 45 -24.18 -3.66 -1.73
CA VAL A 45 -25.40 -3.47 -2.54
C VAL A 45 -26.53 -2.88 -1.70
N LYS A 46 -26.81 -3.47 -0.53
CA LYS A 46 -27.88 -3.01 0.35
C LYS A 46 -27.59 -1.60 0.89
N LEU A 47 -26.33 -1.26 1.12
CA LEU A 47 -25.92 0.10 1.47
C LEU A 47 -26.17 1.07 0.31
N GLU A 48 -25.91 0.71 -0.94
CA GLU A 48 -26.26 1.56 -2.11
C GLU A 48 -27.76 1.84 -2.17
N GLU A 49 -28.58 0.80 -1.95
CA GLU A 49 -30.04 0.89 -1.98
C GLU A 49 -30.60 1.77 -0.83
N ILE A 50 -30.10 1.58 0.39
CA ILE A 50 -30.60 2.28 1.59
C ILE A 50 -30.01 3.69 1.73
N ALA A 51 -28.76 3.93 1.33
CA ALA A 51 -28.08 5.22 1.53
C ALA A 51 -28.58 6.36 0.63
N LEU A 52 -29.72 6.22 -0.05
CA LEU A 52 -30.46 7.33 -0.66
C LEU A 52 -29.61 8.21 -1.60
N LYS A 53 -28.79 7.61 -2.48
CA LYS A 53 -27.89 8.32 -3.43
C LYS A 53 -26.77 9.13 -2.77
N VAL A 54 -26.61 9.09 -1.45
CA VAL A 54 -25.47 9.71 -0.75
C VAL A 54 -24.37 8.68 -0.67
N VAL A 55 -23.63 8.59 -1.77
CA VAL A 55 -22.51 7.68 -1.89
C VAL A 55 -21.45 8.04 -0.81
N SER A 56 -21.07 7.09 0.03
CA SER A 56 -20.19 7.33 1.18
C SER A 56 -18.73 7.22 0.77
N LEU A 57 -17.91 8.21 1.17
CA LEU A 57 -16.45 8.25 0.94
C LEU A 57 -15.73 6.99 1.41
N SER A 58 -16.23 6.37 2.49
CA SER A 58 -15.65 5.15 3.05
C SER A 58 -15.81 3.95 2.12
N THR A 59 -16.86 3.91 1.30
CA THR A 59 -17.15 2.77 0.42
C THR A 59 -16.23 2.72 -0.80
N GLN A 60 -15.63 3.85 -1.24
CA GLN A 60 -14.76 3.90 -2.43
C GLN A 60 -13.53 2.99 -2.30
N VAL A 61 -12.80 3.08 -1.18
CA VAL A 61 -11.57 2.29 -0.97
C VAL A 61 -11.90 0.80 -0.81
N HIS A 62 -13.06 0.49 -0.20
CA HIS A 62 -13.51 -0.89 -0.02
C HIS A 62 -14.13 -1.51 -1.29
N LEU A 63 -14.63 -0.68 -2.23
CA LEU A 63 -15.13 -1.12 -3.53
C LEU A 63 -14.02 -1.70 -4.41
N ASP A 64 -12.84 -1.07 -4.43
CA ASP A 64 -11.70 -1.56 -5.23
C ASP A 64 -11.26 -2.96 -4.82
N PHE A 65 -11.16 -3.19 -3.51
CA PHE A 65 -10.86 -4.50 -2.95
C PHE A 65 -11.93 -5.53 -3.33
N LEU A 66 -13.20 -5.18 -3.19
CA LEU A 66 -14.30 -6.10 -3.48
C LEU A 66 -14.38 -6.44 -4.99
N ILE A 67 -14.12 -5.46 -5.87
CA ILE A 67 -14.04 -5.66 -7.32
C ILE A 67 -12.91 -6.64 -7.65
N GLU A 68 -11.72 -6.46 -7.08
CA GLU A 68 -10.58 -7.35 -7.30
C GLU A 68 -10.91 -8.79 -6.86
N LYS A 69 -11.48 -8.95 -5.67
CA LYS A 69 -11.86 -10.28 -5.15
C LYS A 69 -12.97 -10.96 -5.95
N MET A 70 -13.93 -10.20 -6.48
CA MET A 70 -14.93 -10.75 -7.39
C MET A 70 -14.35 -11.14 -8.76
N LYS A 71 -13.34 -10.42 -9.26
CA LYS A 71 -12.60 -10.81 -10.48
C LYS A 71 -11.81 -12.10 -10.28
N GLU A 72 -11.12 -12.24 -9.14
CA GLU A 72 -10.43 -13.47 -8.77
C GLU A 72 -11.39 -14.67 -8.71
N LYS A 73 -12.61 -14.46 -8.18
CA LYS A 73 -13.68 -15.50 -8.14
C LYS A 73 -14.30 -15.79 -9.50
N GLY A 74 -14.14 -14.90 -10.48
CA GLY A 74 -14.71 -15.02 -11.83
C GLY A 74 -16.17 -14.58 -11.95
N ASP A 75 -16.74 -13.90 -10.95
CA ASP A 75 -18.14 -13.45 -10.95
C ASP A 75 -18.30 -12.12 -11.70
N THR A 76 -18.35 -12.22 -13.03
CA THR A 76 -18.37 -11.05 -13.92
C THR A 76 -19.61 -10.16 -13.77
N GLU A 77 -20.75 -10.72 -13.36
CA GLU A 77 -21.98 -9.95 -13.13
C GLU A 77 -21.84 -9.04 -11.90
N LYS A 78 -21.32 -9.60 -10.80
CA LYS A 78 -21.07 -8.82 -9.57
C LYS A 78 -19.98 -7.78 -9.78
N VAL A 79 -18.91 -8.13 -10.51
CA VAL A 79 -17.86 -7.17 -10.90
C VAL A 79 -18.47 -5.97 -11.63
N LYS A 80 -19.31 -6.21 -12.64
CA LYS A 80 -19.94 -5.14 -13.41
C LYS A 80 -20.80 -4.25 -12.51
N LYS A 81 -21.61 -4.83 -11.62
CA LYS A 81 -22.42 -4.06 -10.67
C LYS A 81 -21.56 -3.15 -9.80
N LEU A 82 -20.48 -3.68 -9.21
CA LEU A 82 -19.57 -2.90 -8.37
C LEU A 82 -18.83 -1.79 -9.15
N GLU A 83 -18.45 -2.05 -10.40
CA GLU A 83 -17.84 -1.03 -11.27
C GLU A 83 -18.82 0.09 -11.62
N GLU A 84 -20.10 -0.22 -11.85
CA GLU A 84 -21.16 0.79 -12.03
C GLU A 84 -21.35 1.64 -10.76
N MET A 85 -21.33 1.01 -9.59
CA MET A 85 -21.40 1.72 -8.29
C MET A 85 -20.23 2.69 -8.12
N LYS A 86 -19.00 2.24 -8.42
CA LYS A 86 -17.79 3.05 -8.38
C LYS A 86 -17.86 4.21 -9.38
N SER A 87 -18.34 3.97 -10.60
CA SER A 87 -18.48 5.03 -11.61
C SER A 87 -19.45 6.13 -11.19
N LYS A 88 -20.61 5.75 -10.61
CA LYS A 88 -21.57 6.72 -10.05
C LYS A 88 -20.95 7.54 -8.92
N MET A 89 -20.08 6.94 -8.11
CA MET A 89 -19.34 7.64 -7.04
C MET A 89 -18.40 8.70 -7.60
N ASP A 90 -17.63 8.36 -8.62
CA ASP A 90 -16.66 9.26 -9.27
C ASP A 90 -17.34 10.45 -9.98
N GLN A 91 -18.55 10.22 -10.50
CA GLN A 91 -19.36 11.26 -11.12
C GLN A 91 -20.02 12.21 -10.12
N ASN A 92 -20.05 11.88 -8.82
CA ASN A 92 -20.65 12.74 -7.81
C ASN A 92 -19.67 13.86 -7.38
N PRO A 93 -19.92 15.13 -7.76
CA PRO A 93 -18.98 16.23 -7.53
C PRO A 93 -18.77 16.52 -6.04
N ARG A 94 -19.79 16.27 -5.19
CA ARG A 94 -19.66 16.47 -3.73
C ARG A 94 -18.64 15.51 -3.15
N ILE A 95 -18.70 14.25 -3.57
CA ILE A 95 -17.80 13.20 -3.09
C ILE A 95 -16.40 13.42 -3.63
N LYS A 96 -16.28 13.73 -4.92
CA LYS A 96 -15.00 14.08 -5.54
C LYS A 96 -14.34 15.27 -4.82
N SER A 97 -15.11 16.30 -4.47
CA SER A 97 -14.60 17.45 -3.71
C SER A 97 -14.17 17.07 -2.28
N ALA A 98 -14.94 16.22 -1.60
CA ALA A 98 -14.62 15.79 -0.25
C ALA A 98 -13.40 14.86 -0.20
N LEU A 99 -13.28 13.92 -1.15
CA LEU A 99 -12.06 13.11 -1.35
C LEU A 99 -10.86 14.02 -1.62
N SER A 100 -10.97 14.95 -2.57
CA SER A 100 -9.89 15.89 -2.89
C SER A 100 -9.46 16.71 -1.68
N TYR A 101 -10.41 17.18 -0.86
CA TYR A 101 -10.13 17.87 0.38
C TYR A 101 -9.38 16.98 1.39
N MET A 102 -9.82 15.72 1.59
CA MET A 102 -9.15 14.77 2.48
C MET A 102 -7.72 14.44 2.02
N TYR A 103 -7.55 14.08 0.75
CA TYR A 103 -6.23 13.78 0.16
C TYR A 103 -5.31 15.01 0.11
N GLY A 104 -5.87 16.20 -0.13
CA GLY A 104 -5.11 17.45 -0.11
C GLY A 104 -4.59 17.80 1.30
N LYS A 105 -5.38 17.53 2.34
CA LYS A 105 -4.99 17.75 3.74
C LYS A 105 -3.87 16.80 4.17
N THR A 106 -3.93 15.53 3.79
CA THR A 106 -2.86 14.55 4.10
C THR A 106 -1.56 14.85 3.34
N ALA A 107 -1.65 15.29 2.08
CA ALA A 107 -0.48 15.70 1.29
C ALA A 107 0.19 16.97 1.85
N ALA A 108 -0.59 17.94 2.33
CA ALA A 108 -0.07 19.15 2.97
C ALA A 108 0.68 18.84 4.28
N ILE A 109 0.19 17.88 5.06
CA ILE A 109 0.88 17.39 6.27
C ILE A 109 2.23 16.75 5.92
N GLY A 110 2.26 15.92 4.87
CA GLY A 110 3.51 15.32 4.36
C GLY A 110 4.53 16.38 3.89
N LYS A 111 4.08 17.40 3.17
CA LYS A 111 4.93 18.53 2.74
C LYS A 111 5.46 19.36 3.91
N ALA A 112 4.64 19.61 4.93
CA ALA A 112 5.05 20.36 6.11
C ALA A 112 6.11 19.63 6.96
N ALA A 113 6.04 18.29 7.02
CA ALA A 113 7.02 17.46 7.71
C ALA A 113 8.35 17.35 6.93
N ILE A 114 8.30 17.15 5.61
CA ILE A 114 9.50 17.04 4.75
C ILE A 114 10.17 18.42 4.54
N GLY A 115 9.39 19.50 4.49
CA GLY A 115 9.91 20.87 4.33
C GLY A 115 10.81 21.31 5.50
N LYS A 116 10.54 20.85 6.72
CA LYS A 116 11.36 21.16 7.90
C LYS A 116 12.75 20.49 7.85
N THR A 117 12.89 19.29 7.27
CA THR A 117 14.19 18.61 7.14
C THR A 117 14.99 19.12 5.93
N ALA A 118 14.33 19.55 4.85
CA ALA A 118 15.00 20.14 3.69
C ALA A 118 15.72 21.49 4.00
N ALA A 119 15.18 22.30 4.91
CA ALA A 119 15.82 23.54 5.37
C ALA A 119 17.11 23.29 6.17
N ILE A 120 17.17 22.19 6.93
CA ILE A 120 18.38 21.78 7.67
C ILE A 120 19.51 21.41 6.70
N GLY A 121 19.19 20.70 5.61
CA GLY A 121 20.17 20.34 4.58
C GLY A 121 20.78 21.54 3.84
N LYS A 122 19.97 22.57 3.53
CA LYS A 122 20.44 23.75 2.79
C LYS A 122 21.36 24.66 3.63
N ALA A 123 21.10 24.76 4.94
CA ALA A 123 21.90 25.59 5.84
C ALA A 123 23.31 25.00 6.11
N ALA A 124 23.46 23.67 6.11
CA ALA A 124 24.75 23.01 6.33
C ALA A 124 25.68 23.07 5.11
N ILE A 125 25.14 22.96 3.89
CA ILE A 125 25.93 22.96 2.64
C ILE A 125 26.42 24.37 2.27
N GLY A 126 25.68 25.44 2.64
CA GLY A 126 26.05 26.82 2.30
C GLY A 126 27.32 27.32 2.98
N LYS A 127 27.64 26.85 4.20
CA LYS A 127 28.84 27.32 4.93
C LYS A 127 30.15 26.68 4.46
N THR A 128 30.14 25.48 3.86
CA THR A 128 31.36 24.80 3.40
C THR A 128 31.81 25.23 2.00
N ALA A 129 30.88 25.70 1.15
CA ALA A 129 31.21 26.20 -0.19
C ALA A 129 32.03 27.50 -0.19
N ALA A 130 31.91 28.34 0.85
CA ALA A 130 32.66 29.59 0.96
C ALA A 130 34.13 29.37 1.37
N ILE A 131 34.44 28.31 2.11
CA ILE A 131 35.81 28.02 2.57
C ILE A 131 36.69 27.55 1.41
N GLY A 132 36.13 26.76 0.47
CA GLY A 132 36.90 26.20 -0.66
C GLY A 132 37.40 27.23 -1.68
N LYS A 133 36.66 28.31 -1.95
CA LYS A 133 37.06 29.32 -2.96
C LYS A 133 38.17 30.27 -2.47
N ALA A 134 38.20 30.58 -1.17
CA ALA A 134 39.19 31.51 -0.63
C ALA A 134 40.59 30.89 -0.48
N ALA A 135 40.69 29.60 -0.14
CA ALA A 135 41.98 28.94 0.09
C ALA A 135 42.70 28.57 -1.22
N ILE A 136 41.98 28.10 -2.24
CA ILE A 136 42.59 27.66 -3.51
C ILE A 136 43.13 28.87 -4.30
N GLY A 137 42.38 29.99 -4.35
CA GLY A 137 42.77 31.16 -5.14
C GLY A 137 44.04 31.89 -4.67
N LYS A 138 44.43 31.75 -3.40
CA LYS A 138 45.68 32.33 -2.88
C LYS A 138 46.88 31.44 -3.17
N ALA A 139 46.74 30.12 -2.96
CA ALA A 139 47.80 29.16 -3.23
C ALA A 139 48.22 29.11 -4.72
N THR A 140 47.27 29.25 -5.65
CA THR A 140 47.58 29.25 -7.09
C THR A 140 48.24 30.55 -7.56
N ARG A 141 48.03 31.68 -6.86
CA ARG A 141 48.62 32.98 -7.22
C ARG A 141 50.06 33.11 -6.75
N ASP A 142 50.39 32.53 -5.59
CA ASP A 142 51.76 32.55 -5.03
C ASP A 142 52.70 31.57 -5.77
N LEU A 143 52.18 30.44 -6.27
CA LEU A 143 52.92 29.49 -7.12
C LEU A 143 53.29 30.04 -8.51
N LEU A 144 52.50 30.96 -9.06
CA LEU A 144 52.75 31.54 -10.39
C LEU A 144 53.69 32.76 -10.35
N ARG A 145 53.91 33.38 -9.19
CA ARG A 145 54.77 34.57 -9.05
C ARG A 145 56.24 34.26 -8.76
N GLY A 146 56.57 33.02 -8.40
CA GLY A 146 57.95 32.55 -8.20
C GLY A 146 58.62 31.95 -9.46
N LYS A 147 57.93 31.91 -10.61
CA LYS A 147 58.44 31.32 -11.86
C LYS A 147 58.87 32.33 -12.93
N THR A 148 58.93 33.61 -12.61
CA THR A 148 59.39 34.69 -13.53
C THR A 148 60.50 35.53 -12.90
N ALA A 149 61.57 34.86 -12.47
CA ALA A 149 62.83 35.50 -12.11
C ALA A 149 64.00 34.56 -12.44
N GLU A 150 64.19 34.30 -13.74
CA GLU A 150 65.50 34.14 -14.40
C GLU A 150 65.38 34.74 -15.80
#